data_AF-A0A645HMW7-F1
#
_entry.id   AF-A0A645HMW7-F1
#
_cell.length_a   1.000
_cell.length_b   1.000
_cell.length_c   1.000
_cell.angle_alpha   90.00
_cell.angle_beta   90.00
_cell.angle_gamma   90.00
#
_symmetry.space_group_name_H-M   'P 1'
#
loop_
_entity.id
_entity.type
_entity.pdbx_description
1 polymer ?
#
loop_
_entity_poly.entity_id
_entity_poly.type
_entity_poly.pdbx_seq_one_letter_code
_entity_poly.pdbx_strand_id
1 'polypeptide(L)'
;MRRIFCATPQYLKQHGSPEEPRELHDHKLGLYSRYPSRDRWAFHRNDEQVNLYLNAALLTNSVHLLREYALEHCGIVCVPTFIATPALLSGELQPVLPQYLLSSFWFCAVYAQTSRNAFKLRLFIDHMTGPYKRAPTWDEQLIERRLLQPELIAE
;
A
#
# COMPACT_ATOMS: atom_id res chain seq x y z
N MET A 1 6.28 -6.06 -1.61
CA MET A 1 5.82 -4.66 -1.43
C MET A 1 4.32 -4.67 -1.20
N ARG A 2 3.92 -4.28 0.01
CA ARG A 2 2.52 -4.22 0.43
C ARG A 2 1.92 -2.87 0.09
N ARG A 3 0.59 -2.85 0.05
CA ARG A 3 -0.22 -1.66 -0.17
C ARG A 3 -1.29 -1.60 0.91
N ILE A 4 -1.77 -0.40 1.16
CA ILE A 4 -2.78 -0.14 2.17
C ILE A 4 -3.76 0.89 1.61
N PHE A 5 -5.05 0.72 1.90
CA PHE A 5 -6.00 1.81 1.75
C PHE A 5 -5.92 2.70 2.98
N CYS A 6 -5.86 4.02 2.78
CA CYS A 6 -5.82 4.96 3.88
C CYS A 6 -6.50 6.28 3.50
N ALA A 7 -6.99 6.99 4.50
CA ALA A 7 -7.59 8.30 4.38
C ALA A 7 -7.32 9.11 5.65
N THR A 8 -7.58 10.41 5.62
CA THR A 8 -7.47 11.23 6.83
C THR A 8 -8.64 10.95 7.78
N PRO A 9 -8.45 11.07 9.10
CA PRO A 9 -9.55 11.01 10.06
C PRO A 9 -10.67 12.02 9.75
N GLN A 10 -10.31 13.19 9.21
CA GLN A 10 -11.27 14.20 8.80
C GLN A 10 -12.19 13.72 7.67
N TYR A 11 -11.63 13.10 6.63
CA TYR A 11 -12.43 12.55 5.53
C TYR A 11 -13.40 11.48 6.03
N LEU A 12 -12.90 10.54 6.86
CA LEU A 12 -13.69 9.44 7.42
C LEU A 12 -14.78 9.93 8.37
N LYS A 13 -14.54 10.99 9.15
CA LYS A 13 -15.57 11.60 10.01
C LYS A 13 -16.72 12.20 9.20
N GLN A 14 -16.44 12.72 8.00
CA GLN A 14 -17.44 13.35 7.14
C GLN A 14 -18.22 12.35 6.28
N HIS A 15 -17.55 11.29 5.80
CA HIS A 15 -18.13 10.35 4.83
C HIS A 15 -18.43 8.95 5.42
N GLY A 16 -18.06 8.70 6.67
CA GLY A 16 -18.07 7.35 7.25
C GLY A 16 -16.76 6.60 6.98
N SER A 17 -16.51 5.57 7.79
CA SER A 17 -15.38 4.66 7.60
C SER A 17 -15.87 3.35 7.01
N PRO A 18 -15.38 2.92 5.82
CA PRO A 18 -15.74 1.63 5.25
C PRO A 18 -15.39 0.47 6.18
N GLU A 19 -16.36 -0.40 6.45
CA GLU A 19 -16.17 -1.68 7.15
C GLU A 19 -16.03 -2.83 6.16
N GLU A 20 -16.64 -2.71 4.98
CA GLU A 20 -16.65 -3.71 3.93
C GLU A 20 -16.11 -3.17 2.59
N PRO A 21 -15.39 -3.98 1.77
CA PRO A 21 -14.77 -3.49 0.53
C PRO A 21 -15.76 -2.88 -0.46
N ARG A 22 -17.03 -3.32 -0.43
CA ARG A 22 -18.09 -2.82 -1.30
C ARG A 22 -18.44 -1.35 -1.03
N GLU A 23 -18.26 -0.89 0.21
CA GLU A 23 -18.56 0.49 0.60
C GLU A 23 -17.57 1.49 -0.03
N LEU A 24 -16.41 1.02 -0.53
CA LEU A 24 -15.48 1.87 -1.29
C LEU A 24 -16.11 2.51 -2.53
N HIS A 25 -17.21 1.95 -3.05
CA HIS A 25 -17.95 2.55 -4.16
C HIS A 25 -18.63 3.88 -3.80
N ASP A 26 -18.91 4.11 -2.52
CA ASP A 26 -19.56 5.32 -2.02
C ASP A 26 -18.56 6.44 -1.67
N HIS A 27 -17.26 6.18 -1.86
CA HIS A 27 -16.18 7.11 -1.56
C HIS A 27 -15.43 7.61 -2.80
N LYS A 28 -14.78 8.76 -2.66
CA LYS A 28 -13.82 9.23 -3.65
C LYS A 28 -12.53 8.44 -3.51
N LEU A 29 -12.12 7.79 -4.59
CA LEU A 29 -10.91 6.98 -4.61
C LEU A 29 -9.78 7.64 -5.42
N GLY A 30 -8.59 7.71 -4.82
CA GLY A 30 -7.34 7.98 -5.53
C GLY A 30 -6.57 6.69 -5.76
N LEU A 31 -6.42 6.26 -7.02
CA LEU A 31 -5.79 4.99 -7.38
C LEU A 31 -4.54 5.20 -8.24
N TYR A 32 -3.58 4.28 -8.06
CA TYR A 32 -2.36 4.28 -8.85
C TYR A 32 -2.57 3.56 -10.19
N SER A 33 -2.31 4.27 -11.29
CA SER A 33 -2.63 3.83 -12.65
C SER A 33 -1.80 2.64 -13.15
N ARG A 34 -0.65 2.37 -12.53
CA ARG A 34 0.22 1.24 -12.93
C ARG A 34 0.14 0.04 -12.01
N TYR A 35 -0.84 -0.03 -11.11
CA TYR A 35 -1.06 -1.28 -10.41
C TYR A 35 -1.56 -2.36 -11.39
N PRO A 36 -1.04 -3.60 -11.30
CA PRO A 36 -1.50 -4.73 -12.10
C PRO A 36 -3.01 -5.00 -11.98
N SER A 37 -3.60 -4.66 -10.82
CA SER A 37 -5.03 -4.74 -10.58
C SER A 37 -5.85 -3.89 -11.56
N ARG A 38 -5.28 -2.82 -12.13
CA ARG A 38 -6.01 -1.81 -12.91
C ARG A 38 -7.28 -1.37 -12.16
N ASP A 39 -8.43 -1.75 -12.69
CA ASP A 39 -9.77 -1.53 -12.15
C ASP A 39 -10.26 -2.68 -11.25
N ARG A 40 -9.72 -3.91 -11.37
CA ARG A 40 -10.14 -5.08 -10.57
C ARG A 40 -9.26 -5.28 -9.33
N TRP A 41 -9.85 -5.08 -8.16
CA TRP A 41 -9.21 -5.20 -6.85
C TRP A 41 -9.64 -6.48 -6.14
N ALA A 42 -8.66 -7.25 -5.66
CA ALA A 42 -8.88 -8.42 -4.83
C ALA A 42 -8.56 -8.07 -3.37
N PHE A 43 -9.56 -8.28 -2.51
CA PHE A 43 -9.49 -8.14 -1.06
C PHE A 43 -9.61 -9.54 -0.45
N HIS A 44 -8.72 -9.89 0.46
CA HIS A 44 -8.72 -11.20 1.12
C HIS A 44 -8.89 -11.02 2.64
N ARG A 45 -9.80 -11.76 3.25
CA ARG A 45 -9.98 -11.80 4.71
C ARG A 45 -10.26 -13.25 5.10
N ASN A 46 -9.35 -13.89 5.83
CA ASN A 46 -9.40 -15.33 6.10
C ASN A 46 -9.54 -16.12 4.78
N ASP A 47 -10.53 -17.02 4.68
CA ASP A 47 -10.83 -17.80 3.47
C ASP A 47 -11.73 -17.06 2.46
N GLU A 48 -12.14 -15.82 2.76
CA GLU A 48 -13.00 -15.03 1.87
C GLU A 48 -12.16 -14.15 0.93
N GLN A 49 -12.45 -14.25 -0.37
CA GLN A 49 -11.93 -13.32 -1.37
C GLN A 49 -13.07 -12.50 -1.98
N VAL A 50 -12.96 -11.19 -1.90
CA VAL A 50 -13.88 -10.23 -2.52
C VAL A 50 -13.17 -9.55 -3.68
N ASN A 51 -13.73 -9.68 -4.88
CA ASN A 51 -13.24 -9.00 -6.08
C ASN A 51 -14.19 -7.86 -6.47
N LEU A 52 -13.66 -6.65 -6.63
CA LEU A 52 -14.44 -5.46 -6.97
C LEU A 52 -13.80 -4.68 -8.12
N TYR A 53 -14.65 -3.98 -8.89
CA TYR A 53 -14.20 -3.01 -9.87
C TYR A 53 -14.29 -1.61 -9.27
N LEU A 54 -13.17 -0.99 -8.94
CA LEU A 54 -13.17 0.32 -8.28
C LEU A 54 -12.98 1.44 -9.29
N ASN A 55 -13.85 2.45 -9.22
CA ASN A 55 -13.76 3.65 -10.04
C ASN A 55 -12.97 4.73 -9.31
N ALA A 56 -11.91 5.22 -9.95
CA ALA A 56 -11.07 6.27 -9.38
C ALA A 56 -11.63 7.66 -9.70
N ALA A 57 -11.78 8.50 -8.67
CA ALA A 57 -11.98 9.94 -8.83
C ALA A 57 -10.67 10.62 -9.27
N LEU A 58 -9.53 10.09 -8.82
CA LEU A 58 -8.19 10.47 -9.28
C LEU A 58 -7.41 9.22 -9.67
N LEU A 59 -6.96 9.15 -10.92
CA LEU A 59 -6.10 8.08 -11.43
C LEU A 59 -4.74 8.67 -11.81
N THR A 60 -3.66 8.27 -11.13
CA THR A 60 -2.32 8.86 -11.33
C THR A 60 -1.19 7.84 -11.26
N ASN A 61 -0.06 8.13 -11.90
CA ASN A 61 1.16 7.33 -11.84
C ASN A 61 2.16 7.82 -10.77
N SER A 62 1.73 8.70 -9.85
CA SER A 62 2.54 9.22 -8.75
C SER A 62 1.95 8.85 -7.40
N VAL A 63 2.68 8.03 -6.64
CA VAL A 63 2.30 7.67 -5.26
C VAL A 63 2.40 8.84 -4.29
N HIS A 64 3.28 9.81 -4.55
CA HIS A 64 3.37 11.04 -3.76
C HIS A 64 2.14 11.91 -3.97
N LEU A 65 1.65 12.04 -5.20
CA LEU A 65 0.42 12.78 -5.47
C LEU A 65 -0.80 12.15 -4.76
N LEU A 66 -0.88 10.82 -4.74
CA LEU A 66 -1.93 10.12 -3.99
C LEU A 66 -1.85 10.40 -2.49
N ARG A 67 -0.65 10.41 -1.91
CA ARG A 67 -0.46 10.77 -0.50
C ARG A 67 -0.98 12.18 -0.23
N GLU A 68 -0.57 13.17 -1.02
CA GLU A 68 -1.02 14.56 -0.85
C GLU A 68 -2.54 14.69 -1.04
N TYR A 69 -3.11 14.01 -2.04
CA TYR A 69 -4.56 13.97 -2.26
C TYR A 69 -5.32 13.46 -1.04
N ALA A 70 -4.81 12.42 -0.36
CA ALA A 70 -5.40 11.93 0.88
C ALA A 70 -5.25 12.94 2.02
N LEU A 71 -4.06 13.53 2.20
CA LEU A 71 -3.78 14.51 3.24
C LEU A 71 -4.65 15.76 3.12
N GLU A 72 -4.95 16.19 1.89
CA GLU A 72 -5.92 17.26 1.57
C GLU A 72 -7.39 16.82 1.70
N HIS A 73 -7.65 15.70 2.39
CA HIS A 73 -8.98 15.19 2.70
C HIS A 73 -9.86 14.92 1.47
N CYS A 74 -9.26 14.68 0.30
CA CYS A 74 -10.02 14.57 -0.94
C CYS A 74 -10.63 13.18 -1.17
N GLY A 75 -10.14 12.15 -0.47
CA GLY A 75 -10.64 10.79 -0.63
C GLY A 75 -9.78 9.72 0.04
N ILE A 76 -10.16 8.46 -0.20
CA ILE A 76 -9.42 7.27 0.19
C ILE A 76 -8.42 6.95 -0.91
N VAL A 77 -7.17 6.64 -0.55
CA VAL A 77 -6.15 6.26 -1.52
C VAL A 77 -5.58 4.89 -1.23
N CYS A 78 -5.13 4.20 -2.27
CA CYS A 78 -4.30 3.01 -2.12
C CYS A 78 -2.87 3.31 -2.53
N VAL A 79 -1.96 3.25 -1.56
CA VAL A 79 -0.54 3.52 -1.75
C VAL A 79 0.32 2.41 -1.14
N PRO A 80 1.59 2.29 -1.56
CA PRO A 80 2.51 1.37 -0.90
C PRO A 80 2.72 1.77 0.56
N THR A 81 2.92 0.78 1.44
CA THR A 81 3.09 1.02 2.88
C THR A 81 4.23 1.98 3.17
N PHE A 82 5.38 1.86 2.49
CA PHE A 82 6.53 2.76 2.69
C PHE A 82 6.23 4.25 2.43
N ILE A 83 5.26 4.57 1.57
CA ILE A 83 4.82 5.96 1.31
C ILE A 83 3.87 6.44 2.41
N ALA A 84 2.99 5.55 2.88
CA ALA A 84 2.00 5.88 3.90
C ALA A 84 2.60 5.93 5.31
N THR A 85 3.65 5.15 5.60
CA THR A 85 4.18 4.94 6.97
C THR A 85 4.38 6.23 7.75
N PRO A 86 5.06 7.29 7.25
CA PRO A 86 5.25 8.51 8.04
C PRO A 86 3.92 9.16 8.48
N ALA A 87 2.94 9.23 7.57
CA ALA A 87 1.65 9.85 7.82
C ALA A 87 0.71 8.95 8.67
N LEU A 88 0.86 7.64 8.56
CA LEU A 88 0.16 6.67 9.42
C LEU A 88 0.69 6.74 10.86
N LEU A 89 2.01 6.87 11.04
CA LEU A 89 2.63 6.98 12.35
C LEU A 89 2.37 8.32 13.05
N SER A 90 2.25 9.42 12.29
CA SER A 90 1.87 10.72 12.82
C SER A 90 0.37 10.84 13.13
N GLY A 91 -0.45 9.91 12.63
CA GLY A 91 -1.91 9.93 12.77
C GLY A 91 -2.62 10.86 11.78
N GLU A 92 -1.90 11.44 10.83
CA GLU A 92 -2.48 12.23 9.74
C GLU A 92 -3.32 11.36 8.79
N LEU A 93 -2.89 10.11 8.59
CA LEU A 93 -3.65 9.09 7.87
C LEU A 93 -4.04 7.95 8.82
N GLN A 94 -5.19 7.36 8.54
CA GLN A 94 -5.69 6.16 9.19
C GLN A 94 -5.87 5.04 8.16
N PRO A 95 -5.50 3.78 8.48
CA PRO A 95 -5.82 2.63 7.66
C PRO A 95 -7.32 2.50 7.44
N VAL A 96 -7.72 2.16 6.22
CA VAL A 96 -9.08 1.83 5.82
C VAL A 96 -9.09 0.35 5.43
N LEU A 97 -10.08 -0.40 5.92
CA LEU A 97 -10.19 -1.85 5.74
C LEU A 97 -8.91 -2.61 6.17
N PRO A 98 -8.33 -2.35 7.36
CA PRO A 98 -7.08 -2.98 7.80
C PRO A 98 -7.16 -4.51 7.93
N GLN A 99 -8.37 -5.07 8.02
CA GLN A 99 -8.66 -6.51 8.04
C GLN A 99 -8.62 -7.18 6.66
N TYR A 100 -8.49 -6.40 5.58
CA TYR A 100 -8.50 -6.91 4.21
C TYR A 100 -7.11 -6.82 3.58
N LEU A 101 -6.59 -7.98 3.16
CA LEU A 101 -5.31 -8.08 2.49
C LEU A 101 -5.46 -7.75 1.01
N LEU A 102 -4.51 -6.96 0.51
CA LEU A 102 -4.37 -6.66 -0.91
C LEU A 102 -3.25 -7.51 -1.50
N SER A 103 -3.37 -7.83 -2.79
CA SER A 103 -2.28 -8.47 -3.53
C SER A 103 -0.98 -7.65 -3.39
N SER A 104 0.08 -8.30 -2.93
CA SER A 104 1.41 -7.72 -2.81
C SER A 104 2.20 -7.87 -4.13
N PHE A 105 3.23 -7.05 -4.32
CA PHE A 105 4.08 -7.13 -5.51
C PHE A 105 5.54 -7.29 -5.13
N TRP A 106 6.31 -7.99 -5.96
CA TRP A 106 7.76 -8.11 -5.77
C TRP A 106 8.46 -6.77 -5.97
N PHE A 107 9.44 -6.48 -5.11
CA PHE A 107 10.36 -5.35 -5.28
C PHE A 107 11.70 -5.90 -5.74
N CYS A 108 11.99 -5.77 -7.03
CA CYS A 108 13.11 -6.45 -7.68
C CYS A 108 14.19 -5.46 -8.12
N ALA A 109 15.45 -5.82 -7.92
CA ALA A 109 16.56 -5.20 -8.63
C ALA A 109 16.71 -5.87 -10.02
N VAL A 110 16.49 -5.12 -11.09
CA VAL A 110 16.60 -5.62 -12.47
C VAL A 110 17.89 -5.10 -13.10
N TYR A 111 18.67 -6.00 -13.69
CA TYR A 111 19.95 -5.69 -14.33
C TYR A 111 20.20 -6.61 -15.53
N ALA A 112 21.03 -6.17 -16.47
CA ALA A 112 21.39 -6.95 -17.65
C ALA A 112 22.13 -8.24 -17.25
N GLN A 113 21.84 -9.35 -17.93
CA GLN A 113 22.46 -10.65 -17.65
C GLN A 113 23.99 -10.61 -17.77
N THR A 114 24.53 -9.81 -18.69
CA THR A 114 25.98 -9.58 -18.87
C THR A 114 26.65 -8.99 -17.62
N SER A 115 25.89 -8.26 -16.79
CA SER A 115 26.40 -7.61 -15.58
C SER A 115 26.38 -8.52 -14.35
N ARG A 116 25.85 -9.75 -14.44
CA ARG A 116 25.63 -10.64 -13.29
C ARG A 116 26.91 -10.94 -12.48
N ASN A 117 28.07 -11.00 -13.14
CA ASN A 117 29.35 -11.30 -12.51
C ASN A 117 30.13 -10.04 -12.06
N ALA A 118 29.60 -8.84 -12.30
CA ALA A 118 30.26 -7.62 -11.89
C ALA A 118 30.28 -7.51 -10.36
N PHE A 119 31.48 -7.59 -9.77
CA PHE A 119 31.66 -7.53 -8.32
C PHE A 119 31.04 -6.28 -7.68
N LYS A 120 31.17 -5.11 -8.34
CA LYS A 120 30.54 -3.85 -7.91
C LYS A 120 29.02 -3.94 -7.84
N LEU A 121 28.39 -4.59 -8.82
CA LEU A 121 26.93 -4.76 -8.85
C LEU A 121 26.48 -5.68 -7.71
N ARG A 122 27.19 -6.78 -7.46
CA ARG A 122 26.90 -7.69 -6.33
C ARG A 122 26.98 -6.95 -5.00
N LEU A 123 28.08 -6.22 -4.75
CA LEU A 123 28.22 -5.41 -3.54
C LEU A 123 27.12 -4.36 -3.40
N PHE A 124 26.71 -3.72 -4.49
CA PHE A 124 25.60 -2.76 -4.47
C PHE A 124 24.27 -3.43 -4.10
N ILE A 125 23.94 -4.57 -4.73
CA ILE A 125 22.73 -5.34 -4.42
C ILE A 125 22.77 -5.83 -2.97
N ASP A 126 23.90 -6.37 -2.51
CA ASP A 126 24.08 -6.85 -1.14
C ASP A 126 23.92 -5.71 -0.12
N HIS A 127 24.46 -4.52 -0.43
CA HIS A 127 24.28 -3.33 0.40
C HIS A 127 22.82 -2.87 0.44
N MET A 128 22.16 -2.81 -0.72
CA MET A 128 20.76 -2.38 -0.83
C MET A 128 19.79 -3.39 -0.19
N THR A 129 20.07 -4.68 -0.26
CA THR A 129 19.19 -5.75 0.26
C THR A 129 19.49 -6.13 1.70
N GLY A 130 20.70 -5.83 2.21
CA GLY A 130 21.13 -6.12 3.57
C GLY A 130 20.12 -5.72 4.66
N PRO A 131 19.54 -4.50 4.62
CA PRO A 131 18.55 -4.05 5.58
C PRO A 131 17.19 -4.75 5.52
N TYR A 132 16.86 -5.47 4.43
CA TYR A 132 15.49 -5.92 4.13
C TYR A 132 15.33 -7.46 4.11
N LYS A 133 16.18 -8.20 4.85
CA LYS A 133 16.20 -9.68 4.81
C LYS A 133 15.00 -10.40 5.46
N ARG A 134 14.10 -9.69 6.15
CA ARG A 134 12.87 -10.26 6.76
C ARG A 134 11.62 -9.50 6.30
N ALA A 135 11.21 -8.51 7.07
CA ALA A 135 10.18 -7.57 6.72
C ALA A 135 10.85 -6.21 6.48
N PRO A 136 10.33 -5.39 5.57
CA PRO A 136 10.80 -4.02 5.47
C PRO A 136 10.55 -3.28 6.78
N THR A 137 11.51 -2.46 7.21
CA THR A 137 11.47 -1.72 8.49
C THR A 137 10.22 -0.86 8.65
N TRP A 138 9.65 -0.35 7.56
CA TRP A 138 8.43 0.45 7.58
C TRP A 138 7.17 -0.37 7.84
N ASP A 139 7.14 -1.66 7.48
CA ASP A 139 6.02 -2.55 7.79
C ASP A 139 6.08 -2.98 9.26
N GLU A 140 7.28 -3.25 9.79
CA GLU A 140 7.49 -3.59 11.20
C GLU A 140 6.95 -2.49 12.14
N GLN A 141 7.27 -1.22 11.85
CA GLN A 141 6.77 -0.08 12.62
C GLN A 141 5.24 0.04 12.64
N LEU A 142 4.60 -0.25 11.51
CA LEU A 142 3.13 -0.20 11.41
C LEU A 142 2.47 -1.33 12.20
N ILE A 143 3.13 -2.50 12.26
CA ILE A 143 2.63 -3.67 12.99
C ILE A 143 2.79 -3.47 14.50
N GLU A 144 3.91 -2.91 14.96
CA GLU A 144 4.09 -2.52 16.36
C GLU A 144 3.00 -1.56 16.84
N ARG A 145 2.55 -0.66 15.96
CA ARG A 145 1.46 0.28 16.22
C ARG A 145 0.06 -0.30 15.99
N ARG A 146 -0.06 -1.58 15.63
CA ARG A 146 -1.32 -2.27 15.29
C ARG A 146 -2.11 -1.61 14.15
N LEU A 147 -1.41 -0.90 13.25
CA LEU A 147 -1.97 -0.29 12.05
C LEU A 147 -1.97 -1.25 10.85
N LEU A 148 -1.18 -2.31 10.94
CA LEU A 148 -1.17 -3.46 10.03
C LEU A 148 -1.23 -4.74 10.85
N GLN A 149 -1.92 -5.77 10.35
CA GLN A 149 -1.97 -7.08 11.03
C GLN A 149 -0.69 -7.90 10.72
N PRO A 150 -0.16 -8.67 11.69
CA PRO A 150 1.07 -9.45 11.54
C PRO A 150 0.92 -10.64 10.58
N GLU A 151 -0.30 -11.14 10.39
CA GLU A 151 -0.63 -12.19 9.42
C GLU A 151 -0.32 -11.75 7.98
N LEU A 152 -0.20 -10.43 7.73
CA LEU A 152 0.31 -9.89 6.46
C LEU A 152 1.80 -10.15 6.22
N ILE A 153 2.58 -10.53 7.23
CA ILE A 153 4.04 -10.74 7.11
C ILE A 153 4.38 -12.10 6.48
N ALA A 154 3.49 -13.10 6.62
CA ALA A 154 3.74 -14.47 6.23
C ALA A 154 3.48 -14.71 4.73
N GLU A 155 4.41 -14.27 3.89
CA GLU A 155 4.84 -14.90 2.62
C GLU A 155 6.04 -14.15 2.02
#